data_AF-A0A6B3CV02-F1
#
_entry.id   AF-A0A6B3CV02-F1
#
_cell.length_a   1.000
_cell.length_b   1.000
_cell.length_c   1.000
_cell.angle_alpha   90.00
_cell.angle_beta   90.00
_cell.angle_gamma   90.00
#
_symmetry.space_group_name_H-M   'P 1'
#
loop_
_entity.id
_entity.type
_entity.pdbx_description
1 polymer ?
#
loop_
_entity_poly.entity_id
_entity_poly.type
_entity_poly.pdbx_seq_one_letter_code
_entity_poly.pdbx_strand_id
1 'polypeptide(L)'
;MANALPTDAYRCGQLYAVITALEKLASPNGRSALDQPGARAKAAKRPYDHLHKPLNRAVEFLMAARARRRGTEAEALFLAIPALLPQTLNLPRAFGDTQQEQFGDGFHAWSATAAGKA
;
A
#
# COMPACT_ATOMS: atom_id res chain seq x y z
N MET A 1 -7.60 -12.39 24.31
CA MET A 1 -6.24 -11.97 23.92
C MET A 1 -6.31 -10.50 23.55
N ALA A 2 -5.52 -9.65 24.20
CA ALA A 2 -5.57 -8.21 23.94
C ALA A 2 -5.28 -7.96 22.45
N ASN A 3 -6.24 -7.37 21.74
CA ASN A 3 -6.12 -7.09 20.32
C ASN A 3 -5.12 -5.95 20.15
N ALA A 4 -3.82 -6.27 20.16
CA ALA A 4 -2.76 -5.29 20.03
C ALA A 4 -3.00 -4.49 18.73
N LEU A 5 -3.01 -3.16 18.85
CA LEU A 5 -3.19 -2.30 17.68
C LEU A 5 -2.09 -2.62 16.66
N PRO A 6 -2.42 -2.67 15.36
CA PRO A 6 -1.41 -2.93 14.32
C PRO A 6 -0.29 -1.90 14.38
N THR A 7 0.96 -2.37 14.29
CA THR A 7 2.15 -1.51 14.29
C THR A 7 2.19 -0.62 13.04
N ASP A 8 2.92 0.49 13.10
CA ASP A 8 3.09 1.38 11.93
C ASP A 8 3.76 0.67 10.76
N ALA A 9 4.66 -0.29 11.03
CA ALA A 9 5.28 -1.08 9.99
C ALA A 9 4.28 -2.00 9.28
N TYR A 10 3.42 -2.67 10.04
CA TYR A 10 2.33 -3.47 9.49
C TYR A 10 1.36 -2.62 8.65
N ARG A 11 0.94 -1.46 9.17
CA ARG A 11 0.11 -0.50 8.43
C ARG A 11 0.77 -0.02 7.13
N CYS A 12 2.06 0.30 7.17
CA CYS A 12 2.82 0.68 5.98
C CYS A 12 2.87 -0.46 4.94
N GLY A 13 2.94 -1.72 5.38
CA GLY A 13 2.85 -2.88 4.50
C GLY A 13 1.50 -2.99 3.79
N GLN A 14 0.41 -2.80 4.53
CA GLN A 14 -0.95 -2.76 3.97
C GLN A 14 -1.12 -1.58 3.00
N LEU A 15 -0.65 -0.39 3.40
CA LEU A 15 -0.67 0.81 2.56
C LEU A 15 0.09 0.59 1.25
N TYR A 16 1.27 -0.04 1.30
CA TYR A 16 2.04 -0.41 0.12
C TYR A 16 1.23 -1.31 -0.82
N ALA A 17 0.57 -2.34 -0.28
CA ALA A 17 -0.26 -3.25 -1.06
C ALA A 17 -1.43 -2.51 -1.74
N VAL A 18 -2.12 -1.63 -1.01
CA VAL A 18 -3.22 -0.81 -1.55
C VAL A 18 -2.76 0.08 -2.70
N ILE A 19 -1.68 0.84 -2.50
CA ILE A 19 -1.20 1.77 -3.52
C ILE A 19 -0.69 1.01 -4.74
N THR A 20 -0.02 -0.13 -4.55
CA THR A 20 0.40 -1.01 -5.64
C THR A 20 -0.80 -1.49 -6.47
N ALA A 21 -1.85 -1.97 -5.82
CA ALA A 21 -3.06 -2.43 -6.50
C ALA A 21 -3.77 -1.28 -7.24
N LEU A 22 -3.86 -0.11 -6.61
CA LEU A 22 -4.47 1.08 -7.21
C LEU A 22 -3.68 1.56 -8.45
N GLU A 23 -2.35 1.56 -8.39
CA GLU A 23 -1.49 1.86 -9.53
C GLU A 23 -1.66 0.84 -10.66
N LYS A 24 -1.79 -0.46 -10.34
CA LYS A 24 -2.06 -1.50 -11.36
C LYS A 24 -3.38 -1.26 -12.09
N LEU A 25 -4.44 -0.86 -11.39
CA LEU A 25 -5.74 -0.53 -12.01
C LEU A 25 -5.67 0.73 -12.88
N ALA A 26 -4.85 1.70 -12.49
CA ALA A 26 -4.58 2.91 -13.26
C ALA A 26 -3.73 2.64 -14.52
N SER A 27 -2.88 1.61 -14.47
CA SER A 27 -1.87 1.34 -15.47
C SER A 27 -2.40 0.63 -16.71
N PRO A 28 -2.00 1.06 -17.93
CA PRO A 28 -2.52 0.47 -19.15
C PRO A 28 -2.14 -0.99 -19.38
N ASN A 29 -1.01 -1.41 -18.82
CA ASN A 29 -0.49 -2.78 -18.92
C ASN A 29 -0.58 -3.53 -17.58
N GLY A 30 -1.31 -2.99 -16.61
CA GLY A 30 -1.46 -3.60 -15.28
C GLY A 30 -0.15 -3.64 -14.48
N ARG A 31 0.89 -2.88 -14.87
CA ARG A 31 2.17 -2.82 -14.15
C ARG A 31 2.16 -1.70 -13.13
N SER A 32 2.86 -1.92 -12.02
CA SER A 32 3.11 -0.91 -11.00
C SER A 32 4.62 -0.76 -10.79
N ALA A 33 5.10 0.46 -10.54
CA ALA A 33 6.50 0.69 -10.16
C ALA A 33 6.83 0.05 -8.79
N LEU A 34 5.81 -0.12 -7.95
CA LEU A 34 5.89 -0.80 -6.66
C LEU A 34 5.87 -2.33 -6.78
N ASP A 35 5.68 -2.89 -7.97
CA ASP A 35 5.72 -4.34 -8.16
C ASP A 35 7.04 -4.82 -8.81
N GLN A 36 8.02 -3.93 -8.93
CA GLN A 36 9.32 -4.26 -9.51
C GLN A 36 10.14 -5.14 -8.54
N PRO A 37 11.04 -6.01 -9.06
CA PRO A 37 11.92 -6.81 -8.22
C PRO A 37 12.67 -5.98 -7.18
N GLY A 38 12.54 -6.37 -5.91
CA GLY A 38 13.18 -5.69 -4.78
C GLY A 38 12.53 -4.37 -4.33
N ALA A 39 11.51 -3.85 -5.02
CA ALA A 39 10.81 -2.62 -4.61
C ALA A 39 10.20 -2.75 -3.21
N ARG A 40 9.60 -3.90 -2.91
CA ARG A 40 9.01 -4.18 -1.59
C ARG A 40 10.06 -4.18 -0.48
N ALA A 41 11.21 -4.84 -0.70
CA ALA A 41 12.30 -4.87 0.28
C ALA A 41 12.87 -3.47 0.53
N LYS A 42 12.99 -2.66 -0.53
CA LYS A 42 13.40 -1.25 -0.41
C LYS A 42 12.39 -0.43 0.38
N ALA A 43 11.09 -0.60 0.12
CA ALA A 43 10.02 0.09 0.84
C ALA A 43 9.92 -0.34 2.31
N ALA A 44 10.11 -1.62 2.59
CA ALA A 44 10.21 -2.11 3.97
C ALA A 44 11.40 -1.44 4.68
N LYS A 45 12.56 -1.31 4.03
CA LYS A 45 13.73 -0.66 4.64
C LYS A 45 13.56 0.85 4.81
N ARG A 46 13.00 1.55 3.81
CA ARG A 46 12.85 3.02 3.77
C ARG A 46 11.45 3.43 3.30
N PRO A 47 10.43 3.36 4.17
CA PRO A 47 9.04 3.59 3.78
C PRO A 47 8.81 4.97 3.20
N TYR A 48 9.30 6.03 3.86
CA TYR A 48 9.15 7.40 3.37
C TYR A 48 9.63 7.57 1.92
N ASP A 49 10.85 7.11 1.62
CA ASP A 49 11.50 7.28 0.32
C ASP A 49 10.73 6.58 -0.83
N HIS A 50 9.99 5.52 -0.51
CA HIS A 50 9.32 4.67 -1.49
C HIS A 50 7.80 4.80 -1.52
N LEU A 51 7.16 5.31 -0.45
CA LEU A 51 5.71 5.45 -0.35
C LEU A 51 5.21 6.89 -0.45
N HIS A 52 6.01 7.89 -0.09
CA HIS A 52 5.55 9.28 -0.06
C HIS A 52 5.06 9.76 -1.44
N LYS A 53 5.87 9.55 -2.49
CA LYS A 53 5.50 9.95 -3.85
C LYS A 53 4.27 9.17 -4.38
N PRO A 54 4.22 7.83 -4.31
CA PRO A 54 3.02 7.09 -4.72
C PRO A 54 1.76 7.47 -3.95
N LEU A 55 1.86 7.73 -2.64
CA LEU A 55 0.73 8.17 -1.82
C LEU A 55 0.16 9.50 -2.30
N ASN A 56 1.01 10.49 -2.59
CA ASN A 56 0.58 11.78 -3.13
C ASN A 56 -0.08 11.67 -4.52
N ARG A 57 0.17 10.57 -5.24
CA ARG A 57 -0.43 10.29 -6.55
C ARG A 57 -1.68 9.41 -6.49
N ALA A 58 -2.16 9.04 -5.31
CA ALA A 58 -3.30 8.15 -5.16
C ALA A 58 -4.57 8.66 -5.89
N VAL A 59 -4.81 9.97 -5.87
CA VAL A 59 -5.94 10.58 -6.60
C VAL A 59 -5.76 10.45 -8.12
N GLU A 60 -4.53 10.64 -8.63
CA GLU A 60 -4.23 10.45 -10.06
C GLU A 60 -4.52 9.00 -10.48
N PHE A 61 -4.11 8.04 -9.65
CA PHE A 61 -4.37 6.62 -9.92
C PHE A 61 -5.87 6.30 -9.92
N LEU A 62 -6.64 6.84 -8.97
CA LEU A 62 -8.09 6.70 -8.95
C LEU A 62 -8.73 7.25 -10.24
N MET A 63 -8.37 8.47 -10.64
CA MET A 63 -8.93 9.09 -11.85
C MET A 63 -8.56 8.32 -13.13
N ALA A 64 -7.31 7.86 -13.23
CA ALA A 64 -6.87 7.02 -14.34
C ALA A 64 -7.63 5.68 -14.37
N ALA A 65 -7.81 5.01 -13.22
CA ALA A 65 -8.58 3.77 -13.16
C ALA A 65 -10.05 3.97 -13.53
N ARG A 66 -10.67 5.10 -13.14
CA ARG A 66 -12.03 5.49 -13.56
C ARG A 66 -12.14 5.65 -15.08
N ALA A 67 -11.19 6.34 -15.70
CA ALA A 67 -11.14 6.46 -17.17
C ALA A 67 -11.02 5.10 -17.88
N ARG A 68 -10.50 4.09 -17.18
CA ARG A 68 -10.35 2.71 -17.67
C ARG A 68 -11.49 1.77 -17.27
N ARG A 69 -12.63 2.31 -16.80
CA ARG A 69 -13.81 1.54 -16.34
C ARG A 69 -13.54 0.61 -15.14
N ARG A 70 -12.51 0.90 -14.35
CA ARG A 70 -12.17 0.22 -13.09
C ARG A 70 -12.50 1.06 -11.85
N GLY A 71 -13.44 2.00 -11.99
CA GLY A 71 -13.73 3.03 -10.99
C GLY A 71 -14.15 2.47 -9.62
N THR A 72 -15.04 1.47 -9.61
CA THR A 72 -15.55 0.87 -8.36
C THR A 72 -14.46 0.16 -7.57
N GLU A 73 -13.63 -0.66 -8.24
CA GLU A 73 -12.50 -1.35 -7.60
C GLU A 73 -11.47 -0.34 -7.06
N ALA A 74 -11.15 0.69 -7.86
CA ALA A 74 -10.20 1.73 -7.48
C ALA A 74 -10.70 2.59 -6.31
N GLU A 75 -12.00 2.88 -6.25
CA GLU A 75 -12.61 3.65 -5.18
C GLU A 75 -12.56 2.90 -3.84
N ALA A 76 -12.84 1.59 -3.84
CA ALA A 76 -12.70 0.77 -2.63
C ALA A 76 -11.27 0.77 -2.08
N LEU A 77 -10.26 0.72 -2.96
CA LEU A 77 -8.85 0.83 -2.56
C LEU A 77 -8.50 2.22 -2.03
N PHE A 78 -8.95 3.28 -2.73
CA PHE A 78 -8.66 4.66 -2.34
C PHE A 78 -9.26 4.99 -0.96
N LEU A 79 -10.49 4.57 -0.70
CA LEU A 79 -11.18 4.79 0.58
C LEU A 79 -10.52 4.05 1.75
N ALA A 80 -9.73 3.00 1.50
CA ALA A 80 -8.99 2.30 2.54
C ALA A 80 -7.76 3.08 3.03
N ILE A 81 -7.19 3.98 2.23
CA ILE A 81 -5.90 4.65 2.52
C ILE A 81 -5.87 5.33 3.90
N PRO A 82 -6.85 6.15 4.31
CA PRO A 82 -6.78 6.86 5.59
C PRO A 82 -6.66 5.93 6.81
N ALA A 83 -7.31 4.76 6.77
CA ALA A 83 -7.25 3.78 7.85
C ALA A 83 -5.88 3.09 7.98
N LEU A 84 -5.10 3.09 6.89
CA LEU A 84 -3.79 2.46 6.79
C LEU A 84 -2.62 3.42 6.98
N LEU A 85 -2.89 4.71 7.19
CA LEU A 85 -1.84 5.66 7.52
C LEU A 85 -1.20 5.28 8.87
N PRO A 86 0.13 5.45 9.00
CA PRO A 86 0.82 5.26 10.27
C PRO A 86 0.30 6.25 11.31
N GLN A 87 0.38 5.86 12.58
CA GLN A 87 -0.10 6.68 13.71
C GLN A 87 0.80 7.89 13.91
N THR A 88 2.10 7.74 13.68
CA THR A 88 2.97 8.89 13.48
C THR A 88 2.55 9.54 12.17
N LEU A 89 2.04 10.78 12.23
CA LEU A 89 1.50 11.57 11.10
C LEU A 89 2.39 11.63 9.83
N ASN A 90 3.63 11.13 9.91
CA ASN A 90 4.56 10.98 8.81
C ASN A 90 4.93 9.50 8.57
N LEU A 91 5.16 9.14 7.30
CA LEU A 91 5.75 7.84 6.96
C LEU A 91 7.13 7.69 7.66
N PRO A 92 7.39 6.55 8.32
CA PRO A 92 8.68 6.29 8.94
C PRO A 92 9.83 6.37 7.93
N ARG A 93 10.97 6.96 8.33
CA ARG A 93 12.15 7.10 7.46
C ARG A 93 12.93 5.81 7.27
N ALA A 94 12.88 4.93 8.27
CA ALA A 94 13.57 3.65 8.27
C ALA A 94 12.88 2.67 9.23
N PHE A 95 13.03 1.38 8.95
CA PHE A 95 12.62 0.29 9.83
C PHE A 95 13.80 -0.63 10.17
N GLY A 96 13.84 -1.10 11.42
CA GLY A 96 14.69 -2.22 11.82
C GLY A 96 14.16 -3.55 11.30
N ASP A 97 14.92 -4.64 11.47
CA ASP A 97 14.62 -5.94 10.86
C ASP A 97 13.24 -6.49 11.26
N THR A 98 12.90 -6.46 12.56
CA THR A 98 11.57 -6.87 13.05
C THR A 98 10.43 -6.05 12.44
N GLN A 99 10.64 -4.75 12.21
CA GLN A 99 9.63 -3.89 11.58
C GLN A 99 9.52 -4.20 10.07
N GLN A 100 10.62 -4.56 9.41
CA GLN A 100 10.59 -4.99 8.01
C GLN A 100 9.80 -6.31 7.84
N GLU A 101 9.92 -7.24 8.78
CA GLU A 101 9.10 -8.46 8.83
C GLU A 101 7.61 -8.12 8.98
N GLN A 102 7.27 -7.27 9.97
CA GLN A 102 5.89 -6.80 10.19
C GLN A 102 5.31 -6.08 8.97
N PHE A 103 6.12 -5.31 8.24
CA PHE A 103 5.72 -4.73 6.95
C PHE A 103 5.38 -5.81 5.92
N GLY A 104 6.18 -6.87 5.84
CA GLY A 104 5.90 -8.04 5.02
C GLY A 104 4.55 -8.68 5.37
N ASP A 105 4.30 -8.89 6.66
CA ASP A 105 3.05 -9.46 7.15
C ASP A 105 1.85 -8.59 6.79
N GLY A 106 1.95 -7.27 6.97
CA GLY A 106 0.92 -6.32 6.59
C GLY A 106 0.61 -6.36 5.08
N PHE A 107 1.66 -6.40 4.26
CA PHE A 107 1.52 -6.53 2.80
C PHE A 107 0.76 -7.81 2.41
N HIS A 108 1.10 -8.94 3.01
CA HIS A 108 0.48 -10.22 2.72
C HIS A 108 -0.96 -10.30 3.23
N ALA A 109 -1.24 -9.78 4.42
CA ALA A 109 -2.59 -9.75 4.99
C ALA A 109 -3.58 -8.94 4.15
N TRP A 110 -3.14 -7.79 3.62
CA TRP A 110 -3.98 -7.00 2.72
C TRP A 110 -4.22 -7.70 1.39
N SER A 111 -3.18 -8.31 0.82
CA SER A 111 -3.27 -9.03 -0.46
C SER A 111 -4.27 -10.20 -0.38
N ALA A 112 -4.32 -10.91 0.75
CA ALA A 112 -5.32 -11.94 1.00
C ALA A 112 -6.75 -11.37 1.12
N THR A 113 -6.90 -10.20 1.76
CA THR A 113 -8.20 -9.52 1.89
C THR A 113 -8.74 -9.06 0.54
N ALA A 114 -7.86 -8.58 -0.36
CA ALA A 114 -8.24 -8.21 -1.72
C ALA A 114 -8.63 -9.45 -2.56
N ALA A 115 -7.91 -10.57 -2.40
CA ALA A 115 -8.20 -11.82 -3.10
C ALA A 115 -9.52 -12.49 -2.67
N GLY A 116 -9.92 -12.35 -1.40
CA GLY A 116 -11.17 -12.92 -0.89
C GLY A 116 -12.43 -12.09 -1.14
N LYS A 117 -12.30 -10.89 -1.73
CA LYS A 117 -13.42 -9.99 -2.09
C LYS A 117 -13.66 -9.89 -3.61
N ALA A 118 -12.92 -10.67 -4.40
CA ALA A 118 -13.04 -10.73 -5.86
C ALA A 118 -14.01 -11.84 -6.30
#